data_AF-A0A5B9DIT5-F1
#
_entry.id   AF-A0A5B9DIT5-F1
#
_cell.length_a   1.000
_cell.length_b   1.000
_cell.length_c   1.000
_cell.angle_alpha   90.00
_cell.angle_beta   90.00
_cell.angle_gamma   90.00
#
_symmetry.space_group_name_H-M   'P 1'
#
loop_
_entity.id
_entity.type
_entity.pdbx_description
1 polymer ?
#
loop_
_entity_poly.entity_id
_entity_poly.type
_entity_poly.pdbx_seq_one_letter_code
_entity_poly.pdbx_strand_id
1 'polypeptide(L)'
;MNQPLELAARFNGPPRLVGNALVVLCGYRGGATRKGPWRLDVPRLGRVVDILTLFGLRQFVATYRDHYANPRSREYQLDMIQSLLGQAHFSTCDLLIDASLGGDVETVTPPGFGRVSVAKLAHRASIPADRYDTIILTYPDAIGLSWTAMEKQALTAALERVVVLNGRRRLFTLDNNARRKLRWRRFLANTRLVQLLAGVVAFPVGAVLATVDGMRGRT
;
A
#
# COMPACT_ATOMS: atom_id res chain seq x y z
N MET A 1 2.41 -23.72 2.23
CA MET A 1 1.22 -23.81 3.11
C MET A 1 0.18 -22.83 2.59
N ASN A 2 -0.85 -23.33 1.90
CA ASN A 2 -1.96 -22.52 1.41
C ASN A 2 -2.91 -22.22 2.58
N GLN A 3 -2.68 -21.10 3.27
CA GLN A 3 -3.72 -20.54 4.13
C GLN A 3 -4.89 -20.16 3.23
N PRO A 4 -6.11 -20.68 3.47
CA PRO A 4 -7.28 -20.30 2.70
C PRO A 4 -7.44 -18.79 2.77
N LEU A 5 -7.75 -18.15 1.64
CA LEU A 5 -8.13 -16.74 1.62
C LEU A 5 -9.24 -16.55 2.66
N GLU A 6 -8.98 -15.71 3.66
CA GLU A 6 -10.06 -15.24 4.52
C GLU A 6 -10.95 -14.37 3.62
N LEU A 7 -12.05 -14.94 3.13
CA LEU A 7 -13.26 -14.22 2.71
C LEU A 7 -13.92 -13.53 3.92
N ALA A 8 -13.10 -12.99 4.84
CA ALA A 8 -13.53 -12.17 5.93
C ALA A 8 -13.86 -10.81 5.33
N ALA A 9 -15.08 -10.70 4.82
CA ALA A 9 -15.74 -9.46 4.51
C ALA A 9 -15.89 -8.61 5.77
N ARG A 10 -14.80 -7.99 6.24
CA ARG A 10 -14.81 -7.21 7.48
C ARG A 10 -15.44 -5.83 7.32
N PHE A 11 -15.98 -5.50 6.16
CA PHE A 11 -16.63 -4.21 5.93
C PHE A 11 -18.00 -4.27 5.23
N ASN A 12 -18.22 -5.08 4.19
CA ASN A 12 -19.45 -4.98 3.36
C ASN A 12 -20.01 -6.32 2.81
N GLY A 13 -19.86 -7.46 3.52
CA GLY A 13 -20.26 -8.77 2.98
C GLY A 13 -19.34 -9.29 1.86
N PRO A 14 -19.46 -10.58 1.46
CA PRO A 14 -18.58 -11.17 0.45
C PRO A 14 -18.78 -10.47 -0.91
N PRO A 15 -17.70 -10.07 -1.61
CA PRO A 15 -17.83 -9.44 -2.91
C PRO A 15 -18.39 -10.43 -3.94
N ARG A 16 -19.12 -9.92 -4.93
CA ARG A 16 -19.52 -10.72 -6.09
C ARG A 16 -18.30 -10.91 -6.98
N LEU A 17 -17.91 -12.17 -7.21
CA LEU A 17 -16.77 -12.56 -8.03
C LEU A 17 -17.28 -13.35 -9.24
N VAL A 18 -17.95 -12.67 -10.15
CA VAL A 18 -18.60 -13.26 -11.33
C VAL A 18 -18.39 -12.39 -12.57
N GLY A 19 -18.56 -12.98 -13.75
CA GLY A 19 -18.50 -12.29 -15.04
C GLY A 19 -17.08 -12.11 -15.57
N ASN A 20 -16.85 -11.04 -16.33
CA ASN A 20 -15.54 -10.69 -16.88
C ASN A 20 -14.72 -9.93 -15.83
N ALA A 21 -13.55 -10.45 -15.49
CA ALA A 21 -12.68 -9.88 -14.47
C ALA A 21 -11.41 -9.27 -15.05
N LEU A 22 -11.00 -8.14 -14.48
CA LEU A 22 -9.66 -7.59 -14.65
C LEU A 22 -8.92 -7.61 -13.32
N VAL A 23 -7.82 -8.37 -13.25
CA VAL A 23 -6.91 -8.34 -12.12
C VAL A 23 -5.81 -7.33 -12.39
N VAL A 24 -5.65 -6.39 -11.49
CA VAL A 24 -4.57 -5.39 -11.51
C VAL A 24 -3.53 -5.78 -10.47
N LEU A 25 -2.34 -6.14 -10.94
CA LEU A 25 -1.20 -6.49 -10.09
C LEU A 25 -0.42 -5.22 -9.75
N CYS A 26 -0.53 -4.76 -8.50
CA CYS A 26 -0.01 -3.47 -8.09
C CYS A 26 1.43 -3.58 -7.53
N GLY A 27 2.37 -2.81 -8.09
CA GLY A 27 3.71 -2.60 -7.52
C GLY A 27 3.76 -1.63 -6.33
N TYR A 28 4.66 -1.89 -5.39
CA TYR A 28 4.89 -1.00 -4.26
C TYR A 28 5.83 0.14 -4.66
N ARG A 29 5.45 1.38 -4.33
CA ARG A 29 6.31 2.55 -4.54
C ARG A 29 6.73 3.10 -3.19
N GLY A 30 7.92 2.69 -2.76
CA GLY A 30 8.57 3.18 -1.56
C GLY A 30 8.79 4.70 -1.59
N GLY A 31 8.88 5.27 -0.40
CA GLY A 31 9.19 6.67 -0.17
C GLY A 31 10.63 6.87 0.30
N ALA A 32 11.23 5.86 0.93
CA ALA A 32 12.57 5.91 1.51
C ALA A 32 13.68 5.99 0.46
N THR A 33 13.43 5.47 -0.74
CA THR A 33 14.38 5.50 -1.87
C THR A 33 14.34 6.80 -2.67
N ARG A 34 13.39 7.71 -2.39
CA ARG A 34 13.42 9.05 -2.97
C ARG A 34 14.57 9.82 -2.34
N LYS A 35 15.68 9.91 -3.07
CA LYS A 35 16.78 10.82 -2.71
C LYS A 35 16.19 12.22 -2.54
N GLY A 36 16.38 12.80 -1.35
CA GLY A 36 16.05 14.20 -1.12
C GLY A 36 16.81 15.08 -2.12
N PRO A 37 16.25 16.23 -2.52
CA PRO A 37 16.85 17.03 -3.57
C PRO A 37 18.22 17.62 -3.22
N TRP A 38 18.70 17.53 -1.96
CA TRP A 38 19.91 18.23 -1.53
C TRP A 38 20.67 17.47 -0.44
N ARG A 39 21.55 16.52 -0.80
CA ARG A 39 22.71 16.26 0.07
C ARG A 39 23.74 17.34 -0.25
N LEU A 40 23.69 18.44 0.49
CA LEU A 40 24.76 19.43 0.47
C LEU A 40 25.95 18.84 1.25
N ASP A 41 27.09 18.68 0.61
CA ASP A 41 28.33 18.16 1.21
C ASP A 41 28.97 19.10 2.25
N VAL A 42 28.24 20.12 2.71
CA VAL A 42 28.71 21.09 3.71
C VAL A 42 27.98 20.83 5.04
N PRO A 43 28.64 20.28 6.08
CA PRO A 43 28.00 19.76 7.28
C PRO A 43 27.15 20.78 8.06
N ARG A 44 27.58 22.04 8.10
CA ARG A 44 26.90 23.11 8.85
C ARG A 44 25.68 23.64 8.10
N LEU A 45 25.77 23.80 6.78
CA LEU A 45 24.64 24.23 5.94
C LEU A 45 23.59 23.12 5.82
N GLY A 46 24.03 21.87 5.70
CA GLY A 46 23.15 20.69 5.66
C GLY A 46 22.25 20.60 6.89
N ARG A 47 22.79 20.86 8.10
CA ARG A 47 21.99 20.85 9.33
C ARG A 47 20.90 21.94 9.36
N VAL A 48 21.18 23.14 8.86
CA VAL A 48 20.20 24.24 8.77
C VAL A 48 19.12 23.91 7.75
N VAL A 49 19.51 23.42 6.57
CA VAL A 49 18.57 22.99 5.53
C VAL A 49 17.71 21.82 6.04
N ASP A 50 18.28 20.86 6.75
CA ASP A 50 17.54 19.73 7.33
C ASP A 50 16.52 20.19 8.38
N ILE A 51 16.86 21.15 9.24
CA ILE A 51 15.93 21.74 10.21
C ILE A 51 14.79 22.47 9.50
N LEU A 52 15.11 23.31 8.50
CA LEU A 52 14.12 24.10 7.78
C LEU A 52 13.21 23.25 6.89
N THR A 53 13.74 22.18 6.30
CA THR A 53 12.99 21.30 5.37
C THR A 53 12.41 20.06 6.05
N LEU A 54 12.73 19.87 7.35
CA LEU A 54 12.43 18.67 8.13
C LEU A 54 12.87 17.38 7.41
N PHE A 55 13.93 17.44 6.62
CA PHE A 55 14.30 16.36 5.71
C PHE A 55 14.62 15.06 6.45
N GLY A 56 15.42 15.13 7.53
CA GLY A 56 15.71 13.97 8.37
C GLY A 56 14.46 13.32 8.96
N LEU A 57 13.49 14.14 9.41
CA LEU A 57 12.19 13.64 9.88
C LEU A 57 11.39 12.99 8.74
N ARG A 58 11.36 13.59 7.55
CA ARG A 58 10.66 13.03 6.39
C ARG A 58 11.27 11.71 5.93
N GLN A 59 12.60 11.59 5.94
CA GLN A 59 13.31 10.36 5.59
C GLN A 59 13.09 9.29 6.67
N PHE A 60 13.11 9.65 7.95
CA PHE A 60 12.73 8.76 9.04
C PHE A 60 11.31 8.22 8.85
N VAL A 61 10.33 9.11 8.68
CA VAL A 61 8.94 8.75 8.47
C VAL A 61 8.77 7.84 7.25
N ALA A 62 9.43 8.15 6.12
CA ALA A 62 9.38 7.35 4.91
C ALA A 62 10.00 5.95 5.08
N THR A 63 11.15 5.85 5.74
CA THR A 63 11.84 4.58 6.03
C THR A 63 10.98 3.68 6.90
N TYR A 64 10.47 4.22 8.00
CA TYR A 64 9.59 3.46 8.88
C TYR A 64 8.27 3.10 8.22
N ARG A 65 7.65 4.03 7.48
CA ARG A 65 6.45 3.73 6.69
C ARG A 65 6.70 2.54 5.77
N ASP A 66 7.79 2.53 5.01
CA ASP A 66 8.09 1.45 4.06
C ASP A 66 8.40 0.12 4.78
N HIS A 67 9.13 0.17 5.90
CA HIS A 67 9.39 -1.01 6.73
C HIS A 67 8.08 -1.66 7.23
N TYR A 68 7.20 -0.87 7.83
CA TYR A 68 5.93 -1.37 8.37
C TYR A 68 4.87 -1.65 7.28
N ALA A 69 5.01 -1.08 6.10
CA ALA A 69 4.18 -1.44 4.95
C ALA A 69 4.35 -2.92 4.59
N ASN A 70 5.57 -3.45 4.80
CA ASN A 70 5.96 -4.82 4.51
C ASN A 70 5.44 -5.28 3.14
N PRO A 71 5.86 -4.60 2.05
CA PRO A 71 5.36 -4.90 0.72
C PRO A 71 5.71 -6.34 0.33
N ARG A 72 4.71 -7.04 -0.18
CA ARG A 72 4.82 -8.44 -0.59
C ARG A 72 5.47 -8.54 -1.96
N SER A 73 6.22 -9.62 -2.15
CA SER A 73 6.82 -9.93 -3.45
C SER A 73 5.76 -10.16 -4.51
N ARG A 74 6.17 -10.10 -5.78
CA ARG A 74 5.32 -10.39 -6.93
C ARG A 74 4.77 -11.81 -6.86
N GLU A 75 5.62 -12.77 -6.50
CA GLU A 75 5.28 -14.20 -6.40
C GLU A 75 4.20 -14.43 -5.35
N TYR A 76 4.32 -13.77 -4.19
CA TYR A 76 3.30 -13.84 -3.15
C TYR A 76 1.95 -13.28 -3.63
N GLN A 77 1.97 -12.16 -4.35
CA GLN A 77 0.74 -11.57 -4.89
C GLN A 77 0.08 -12.47 -5.94
N LEU A 78 0.86 -13.08 -6.84
CA LEU A 78 0.36 -14.04 -7.82
C LEU A 78 -0.26 -15.28 -7.14
N ASP A 79 0.35 -15.79 -6.08
CA ASP A 79 -0.21 -16.90 -5.29
C ASP A 79 -1.55 -16.54 -4.62
N MET A 80 -1.67 -15.31 -4.10
CA MET A 80 -2.96 -14.81 -3.60
C MET A 80 -4.02 -14.74 -4.70
N ILE A 81 -3.65 -14.29 -5.90
CA ILE A 81 -4.56 -14.19 -7.03
C ILE A 81 -5.00 -15.59 -7.50
N GLN A 82 -4.07 -16.54 -7.62
CA GLN A 82 -4.39 -17.92 -7.97
C GLN A 82 -5.34 -18.58 -6.96
N SER A 83 -5.11 -18.33 -5.67
CA SER A 83 -6.03 -18.76 -4.61
C SER A 83 -7.43 -18.17 -4.78
N LEU A 84 -7.54 -16.93 -5.27
CA LEU A 84 -8.81 -16.25 -5.51
C LEU A 84 -9.52 -16.82 -6.74
N LEU A 85 -8.78 -17.05 -7.83
CA LEU A 85 -9.30 -17.65 -9.05
C LEU A 85 -9.83 -19.06 -8.80
N GLY A 86 -9.22 -19.84 -7.90
CA GLY A 86 -9.74 -21.15 -7.50
C GLY A 86 -11.07 -21.11 -6.72
N GLN A 87 -11.49 -19.94 -6.22
CA GLN A 87 -12.73 -19.76 -5.46
C GLN A 87 -13.80 -18.99 -6.25
N ALA A 88 -13.40 -18.28 -7.30
CA ALA A 88 -14.26 -17.43 -8.12
C ALA A 88 -14.67 -18.15 -9.41
N HIS A 89 -15.81 -17.75 -9.97
CA HIS A 89 -16.30 -18.26 -11.26
C HIS A 89 -16.36 -17.10 -12.26
N PHE A 90 -15.21 -16.81 -12.87
CA PHE A 90 -15.10 -15.78 -13.91
C PHE A 90 -15.25 -16.40 -15.30
N SER A 91 -15.98 -15.71 -16.19
CA SER A 91 -16.12 -16.11 -17.60
C SER A 91 -14.84 -15.85 -18.38
N THR A 92 -14.22 -14.69 -18.11
CA THR A 92 -12.90 -14.31 -18.61
C THR A 92 -12.15 -13.59 -17.50
N CYS A 93 -10.83 -13.73 -17.47
CA CYS A 93 -9.99 -13.04 -16.51
C CYS A 93 -8.74 -12.49 -17.20
N ASP A 94 -8.59 -11.17 -17.22
CA ASP A 94 -7.42 -10.50 -17.77
C ASP A 94 -6.49 -10.02 -16.64
N LEU A 95 -5.21 -9.87 -16.96
CA LEU A 95 -4.18 -9.41 -16.03
C LEU A 95 -3.52 -8.12 -16.53
N LEU A 96 -3.54 -7.09 -15.70
CA LEU A 96 -2.83 -5.83 -15.91
C LEU A 96 -1.75 -5.67 -14.86
N ILE A 97 -0.49 -5.72 -15.29
CA ILE A 97 0.68 -5.67 -14.42
C ILE A 97 1.24 -4.25 -14.39
N ASP A 98 1.52 -3.77 -13.19
CA ASP A 98 2.24 -2.51 -13.01
C ASP A 98 3.71 -2.63 -13.45
N ALA A 99 4.14 -1.76 -14.35
CA ALA A 99 5.51 -1.71 -14.85
C ALA A 99 6.57 -1.52 -13.75
N SER A 100 6.19 -1.02 -12.57
CA SER A 100 7.12 -0.87 -11.44
C SER A 100 7.59 -2.18 -10.81
N LEU A 101 6.92 -3.30 -11.11
CA LEU A 101 7.30 -4.61 -10.58
C LEU A 101 8.52 -5.23 -11.28
N GLY A 102 8.93 -4.69 -12.44
CA GLY A 102 10.06 -5.19 -13.20
C GLY A 102 9.86 -6.60 -13.79
N GLY A 103 10.55 -6.88 -14.89
CA GLY A 103 10.54 -8.17 -15.57
C GLY A 103 9.69 -8.21 -16.85
N ASP A 104 10.13 -9.01 -17.80
CA ASP A 104 9.41 -9.27 -19.05
C ASP A 104 8.13 -10.06 -18.76
N VAL A 105 7.03 -9.61 -19.37
CA VAL A 105 5.65 -10.11 -19.23
C VAL A 105 5.54 -11.63 -19.37
N GLU A 106 6.47 -12.22 -20.12
CA GLU A 106 6.46 -13.63 -20.51
C GLU A 106 7.01 -14.60 -19.46
N THR A 107 7.80 -14.15 -18.48
CA THR A 107 8.54 -15.09 -17.63
C THR A 107 7.77 -15.66 -16.45
N VAL A 108 6.67 -15.04 -15.99
CA VAL A 108 5.85 -15.57 -14.88
C VAL A 108 4.39 -15.12 -15.02
N THR A 109 3.73 -15.48 -16.11
CA THR A 109 2.25 -15.40 -16.18
C THR A 109 1.69 -16.74 -15.69
N PRO A 110 1.00 -16.79 -14.54
CA PRO A 110 0.40 -18.05 -14.11
C PRO A 110 -0.82 -18.39 -14.99
N PRO A 111 -1.18 -19.69 -15.12
CA PRO A 111 -2.29 -20.12 -15.96
C PRO A 111 -3.63 -19.53 -15.51
N GLY A 112 -4.57 -19.38 -16.43
CA GLY A 112 -5.93 -18.91 -16.14
C GLY A 112 -6.23 -17.45 -16.51
N PHE A 113 -5.29 -16.73 -17.12
CA PHE A 113 -5.52 -15.40 -17.67
C PHE A 113 -5.67 -15.44 -19.20
N GLY A 114 -6.66 -14.71 -19.73
CA GLY A 114 -6.90 -14.56 -21.16
C GLY A 114 -5.89 -13.60 -21.78
N ARG A 115 -5.94 -12.33 -21.40
CA ARG A 115 -5.00 -11.29 -21.85
C ARG A 115 -4.11 -10.82 -20.71
N VAL A 116 -2.81 -10.70 -20.98
CA VAL A 116 -1.85 -10.08 -20.06
C VAL A 116 -1.26 -8.81 -20.69
N SER A 117 -1.17 -7.75 -19.90
CA SER A 117 -0.63 -6.47 -20.34
C SER A 117 0.18 -5.80 -19.24
N VAL A 118 1.15 -4.97 -19.62
CA VAL A 118 1.95 -4.15 -18.69
C VAL A 118 1.69 -2.68 -18.95
N ALA A 119 1.49 -1.89 -17.89
CA ALA A 119 1.35 -0.45 -17.99
C ALA A 119 1.94 0.29 -16.76
N LYS A 120 2.27 1.57 -16.93
CA LYS A 120 2.73 2.46 -15.84
C LYS A 120 1.54 3.01 -15.05
N LEU A 121 1.03 2.25 -14.08
CA LEU A 121 -0.29 2.52 -13.51
C LEU A 121 -0.37 3.74 -12.57
N ALA A 122 0.70 4.11 -11.86
CA ALA A 122 0.63 5.22 -10.88
C ALA A 122 0.44 6.63 -11.48
N HIS A 123 0.76 6.82 -12.76
CA HIS A 123 0.75 8.14 -13.39
C HIS A 123 -0.32 8.29 -14.48
N ARG A 124 -0.69 7.19 -15.12
CA ARG A 124 -1.71 7.13 -16.16
C ARG A 124 -2.24 5.70 -16.23
N ALA A 125 -3.38 5.46 -15.61
CA ALA A 125 -4.16 4.28 -15.95
C ALA A 125 -5.64 4.64 -15.85
N SER A 126 -6.20 5.09 -16.97
CA SER A 126 -7.60 4.79 -17.23
C SER A 126 -7.69 3.27 -17.28
N ILE A 127 -8.11 2.65 -16.17
CA ILE A 127 -8.48 1.25 -16.19
C ILE A 127 -9.68 1.16 -17.15
N PRO A 128 -9.66 0.28 -18.17
CA PRO A 128 -10.78 0.10 -19.09
C PRO A 128 -11.95 -0.59 -18.38
N ALA A 129 -12.58 0.12 -17.46
CA ALA A 129 -13.57 -0.40 -16.52
C ALA A 129 -14.91 -0.76 -17.20
N ASP A 130 -15.14 -0.27 -18.41
CA ASP A 130 -16.30 -0.53 -19.25
C ASP A 130 -16.36 -1.98 -19.74
N ARG A 131 -15.22 -2.66 -19.86
CA ARG A 131 -15.12 -4.03 -20.40
C ARG A 131 -15.27 -5.13 -19.35
N TYR A 132 -15.22 -4.78 -18.07
CA TYR A 132 -15.16 -5.74 -16.98
C TYR A 132 -16.28 -5.52 -15.97
N ASP A 133 -16.86 -6.62 -15.53
CA ASP A 133 -17.88 -6.66 -14.48
C ASP A 133 -17.24 -6.55 -13.10
N THR A 134 -16.01 -7.06 -12.95
CA THR A 134 -15.25 -7.04 -11.69
C THR A 134 -13.81 -6.57 -11.94
N ILE A 135 -13.34 -5.61 -11.14
CA ILE A 135 -11.95 -5.13 -11.18
C ILE A 135 -11.30 -5.45 -9.84
N ILE A 136 -10.28 -6.29 -9.84
CA ILE A 136 -9.57 -6.73 -8.62
C ILE A 136 -8.25 -5.99 -8.51
N LEU A 137 -8.10 -5.15 -7.50
CA LEU A 137 -6.85 -4.46 -7.19
C LEU A 137 -6.05 -5.26 -6.18
N THR A 138 -4.89 -5.76 -6.59
CA THR A 138 -4.04 -6.59 -5.72
C THR A 138 -2.99 -5.71 -5.07
N TYR A 139 -3.23 -5.22 -3.86
CA TYR A 139 -2.25 -4.37 -3.18
C TYR A 139 -1.03 -5.17 -2.69
N PRO A 140 0.19 -4.64 -2.89
CA PRO A 140 1.41 -5.27 -2.39
C PRO A 140 1.51 -5.16 -0.86
N ASP A 141 0.83 -4.19 -0.25
CA ASP A 141 0.84 -3.95 1.19
C ASP A 141 -0.57 -4.11 1.80
N ALA A 142 -0.65 -3.99 3.13
CA ALA A 142 -1.90 -4.20 3.85
C ALA A 142 -2.97 -3.12 3.59
N ILE A 143 -2.56 -1.91 3.18
CA ILE A 143 -3.44 -0.74 3.11
C ILE A 143 -3.36 0.01 1.77
N GLY A 144 -2.57 -0.45 0.80
CA GLY A 144 -2.45 0.16 -0.53
C GLY A 144 -1.79 1.54 -0.53
N LEU A 145 -0.69 1.72 0.19
CA LEU A 145 -0.05 3.04 0.41
C LEU A 145 0.19 3.84 -0.88
N SER A 146 0.58 3.19 -1.97
CA SER A 146 0.98 3.83 -3.23
C SER A 146 -0.17 4.05 -4.23
N TRP A 147 -1.40 3.63 -3.92
CA TRP A 147 -2.46 3.42 -4.93
C TRP A 147 -3.67 4.37 -4.83
N THR A 148 -3.60 5.35 -3.94
CA THR A 148 -4.67 6.34 -3.70
C THR A 148 -5.07 7.11 -4.97
N ALA A 149 -4.13 7.41 -5.87
CA ALA A 149 -4.40 8.15 -7.10
C ALA A 149 -5.22 7.31 -8.10
N MET A 150 -4.83 6.04 -8.30
CA MET A 150 -5.53 5.11 -9.18
C MET A 150 -6.93 4.80 -8.63
N GLU A 151 -7.08 4.61 -7.31
CA GLU A 151 -8.40 4.46 -6.70
C GLU A 151 -9.30 5.64 -7.03
N LYS A 152 -8.81 6.89 -6.92
CA LYS A 152 -9.62 8.07 -7.26
C LYS A 152 -10.16 8.00 -8.69
N GLN A 153 -9.39 7.47 -9.64
CA GLN A 153 -9.79 7.30 -11.04
C GLN A 153 -10.73 6.10 -11.26
N ALA A 154 -10.47 4.97 -10.60
CA ALA A 154 -11.33 3.79 -10.67
C ALA A 154 -12.74 4.09 -10.13
N LEU A 155 -12.84 4.95 -9.11
CA LEU A 155 -14.11 5.36 -8.50
C LEU A 155 -14.99 6.22 -9.41
N THR A 156 -14.39 7.00 -10.32
CA THR A 156 -15.15 7.76 -11.32
C THR A 156 -15.76 6.88 -12.42
N ALA A 157 -15.25 5.66 -12.60
CA ALA A 157 -15.68 4.78 -13.69
C ALA A 157 -16.60 3.64 -13.22
N ALA A 158 -16.35 3.02 -12.04
CA ALA A 158 -17.12 1.84 -11.61
C ALA A 158 -16.93 1.46 -10.12
N LEU A 159 -17.31 2.31 -9.17
CA LEU A 159 -17.07 2.12 -7.73
C LEU A 159 -17.53 0.76 -7.17
N GLU A 160 -18.70 0.26 -7.60
CA GLU A 160 -19.28 -0.99 -7.10
C GLU A 160 -18.60 -2.26 -7.64
N ARG A 161 -17.83 -2.13 -8.72
CA ARG A 161 -17.14 -3.24 -9.40
C ARG A 161 -15.72 -3.46 -8.88
N VAL A 162 -15.20 -2.52 -8.09
CA VAL A 162 -13.81 -2.56 -7.61
C VAL A 162 -13.72 -3.35 -6.32
N VAL A 163 -12.99 -4.46 -6.37
CA VAL A 163 -12.65 -5.31 -5.23
C VAL A 163 -11.15 -5.16 -4.96
N VAL A 164 -10.77 -5.13 -3.70
CA VAL A 164 -9.37 -5.07 -3.27
C VAL A 164 -8.98 -6.38 -2.62
N LEU A 165 -7.87 -6.95 -3.09
CA LEU A 165 -7.14 -8.04 -2.46
C LEU A 165 -5.84 -7.48 -1.88
N ASN A 166 -5.71 -7.41 -0.55
CA ASN A 166 -4.52 -6.80 0.05
C ASN A 166 -3.40 -7.80 0.34
N GLY A 167 -2.19 -7.29 0.66
CA GLY A 167 -1.03 -8.10 1.03
C GLY A 167 -1.17 -8.93 2.32
N ARG A 168 -2.34 -8.91 2.99
CA ARG A 168 -2.71 -9.77 4.12
C ARG A 168 -3.79 -10.78 3.74
N ARG A 169 -3.99 -11.07 2.45
CA ARG A 169 -4.99 -12.02 1.93
C ARG A 169 -6.43 -11.68 2.31
N ARG A 170 -6.74 -10.40 2.46
CA ARG A 170 -8.11 -9.93 2.74
C ARG A 170 -8.73 -9.36 1.49
N LEU A 171 -9.96 -9.78 1.24
CA LEU A 171 -10.76 -9.36 0.10
C LEU A 171 -11.92 -8.46 0.55
N PHE A 172 -12.11 -7.31 -0.07
CA PHE A 172 -13.23 -6.40 0.24
C PHE A 172 -13.59 -5.50 -0.94
N THR A 173 -14.87 -5.14 -1.06
CA THR A 173 -15.32 -4.14 -2.05
C THR A 173 -14.86 -2.74 -1.64
N LEU A 174 -14.34 -1.97 -2.61
CA LEU A 174 -13.88 -0.60 -2.40
C LEU A 174 -15.05 0.38 -2.45
N ASP A 175 -15.81 0.43 -1.36
CA ASP A 175 -16.88 1.40 -1.18
C ASP A 175 -16.36 2.73 -0.57
N ASN A 176 -17.25 3.72 -0.46
CA ASN A 176 -16.92 5.01 0.15
C ASN A 176 -16.46 4.88 1.62
N ASN A 177 -16.99 3.93 2.38
CA ASN A 177 -16.61 3.72 3.78
C ASN A 177 -15.22 3.08 3.90
N ALA A 178 -14.94 2.01 3.17
CA ALA A 178 -13.62 1.38 3.10
C ALA A 178 -12.56 2.39 2.66
N ARG A 179 -12.87 3.21 1.66
CA ARG A 179 -11.98 4.29 1.21
C ARG A 179 -11.67 5.30 2.31
N ARG A 180 -12.67 5.78 3.06
CA ARG A 180 -12.45 6.71 4.17
C ARG A 180 -11.56 6.08 5.24
N LYS A 181 -11.81 4.82 5.59
CA LYS A 181 -10.99 4.07 6.55
C LYS A 181 -9.55 3.88 6.05
N LEU A 182 -9.36 3.52 4.78
CA LEU A 182 -8.04 3.40 4.16
C LEU A 182 -7.33 4.75 4.12
N ARG A 183 -8.02 5.84 3.78
CA ARG A 183 -7.45 7.20 3.78
C ARG A 183 -6.91 7.56 5.15
N TRP A 184 -7.67 7.33 6.22
CA TRP A 184 -7.21 7.57 7.59
C TRP A 184 -6.02 6.70 7.96
N ARG A 185 -6.05 5.40 7.65
CA ARG A 185 -4.94 4.47 7.91
C ARG A 185 -3.67 4.90 7.16
N ARG A 186 -3.79 5.30 5.89
CA ARG A 186 -2.68 5.81 5.09
C ARG A 186 -2.17 7.15 5.61
N PHE A 187 -3.07 8.03 6.05
CA PHE A 187 -2.69 9.30 6.67
C PHE A 187 -1.84 9.05 7.92
N LEU A 188 -2.33 8.22 8.85
CA LEU A 188 -1.59 7.87 10.07
C LEU A 188 -0.25 7.17 9.77
N ALA A 189 -0.21 6.29 8.76
CA ALA A 189 1.01 5.61 8.34
C ALA A 189 2.03 6.59 7.69
N ASN A 190 1.55 7.56 6.91
CA ASN A 190 2.39 8.55 6.23
C ASN A 190 2.86 9.68 7.15
N THR A 191 2.12 10.02 8.21
CA THR A 191 2.48 11.11 9.12
C THR A 191 3.20 10.61 10.36
N ARG A 192 2.98 9.34 10.75
CA ARG A 192 3.46 8.79 12.03
C ARG A 192 3.05 9.65 13.22
N LEU A 193 1.90 10.30 13.12
CA LEU A 193 1.41 11.27 14.11
C LEU A 193 1.41 10.68 15.52
N VAL A 194 0.96 9.43 15.66
CA VAL A 194 0.92 8.75 16.97
C VAL A 194 2.32 8.56 17.55
N GLN A 195 3.29 8.14 16.73
CA GLN A 195 4.67 7.97 17.19
C GLN A 195 5.32 9.31 17.54
N LEU A 196 5.04 10.36 16.76
CA LEU A 196 5.57 11.70 17.02
C LEU A 196 5.00 12.29 18.31
N LEU A 197 3.69 12.20 18.52
CA LEU A 197 3.05 12.64 19.76
C LEU A 197 3.57 11.87 20.96
N ALA A 198 3.72 10.54 20.85
CA ALA A 198 4.31 9.73 21.91
C ALA A 198 5.75 10.17 22.23
N GLY A 199 6.57 10.49 21.22
CA GLY A 199 7.92 11.02 21.44
C GLY A 199 7.92 12.38 22.14
N VAL A 200 7.03 13.29 21.73
CA VAL A 200 6.87 14.62 22.35
C VAL A 200 6.47 14.52 23.82
N VAL A 201 5.66 13.52 24.20
CA VAL A 201 5.24 13.31 25.60
C VAL A 201 6.29 12.53 26.39
N ALA A 202 6.91 11.50 25.80
CA ALA A 202 7.88 10.66 26.49
C ALA A 202 9.16 11.41 26.86
N PHE A 203 9.61 12.35 26.03
CA PHE A 203 10.81 13.14 26.29
C PHE A 203 10.76 13.96 27.59
N PRO A 204 9.76 14.83 27.83
CA PRO A 204 9.68 15.59 29.07
C PRO A 204 9.45 14.70 30.29
N VAL A 205 8.62 13.65 30.16
CA VAL A 205 8.41 12.69 31.26
C VAL A 205 9.72 12.00 31.64
N GLY A 206 10.48 11.53 30.64
CA GLY A 206 11.80 10.93 30.86
C GLY A 206 12.79 11.91 31.50
N ALA A 207 12.81 13.17 31.05
CA ALA A 207 13.66 14.20 31.64
C ALA A 207 13.31 14.48 33.10
N VAL A 208 12.01 14.56 33.44
CA VAL A 208 11.55 14.77 34.82
C VAL A 208 11.93 13.58 35.70
N LEU A 209 11.70 12.34 35.22
CA LEU A 209 12.04 11.13 35.96
C LEU A 209 13.56 11.02 36.18
N ALA A 210 14.38 11.28 35.16
CA ALA A 210 15.83 11.28 35.28
C ALA A 210 16.33 12.34 36.27
N THR A 211 15.70 13.52 36.29
CA THR A 211 16.03 14.57 37.27
C THR A 211 15.69 14.13 38.69
N VAL A 212 14.51 13.52 38.89
CA VAL A 212 14.08 13.01 40.20
C VAL A 212 14.98 11.88 40.69
N ASP A 213 15.37 10.94 39.82
CA ASP A 213 16.28 9.85 40.18
C ASP A 213 17.68 10.36 40.51
N GLY A 214 18.18 11.34 39.76
CA GLY A 214 19.43 12.05 40.07
C GLY A 214 19.39 12.75 41.43
N MET A 215 18.28 13.43 41.77
CA MET A 215 18.09 14.05 43.09
C MET A 215 17.99 13.03 44.23
N ARG A 216 17.49 11.82 43.95
CA ARG A 216 17.35 10.74 44.93
C ARG A 216 18.62 9.88 45.08
N GLY A 217 19.70 10.21 44.37
CA GLY A 217 20.96 9.47 44.43
C GLY A 217 20.85 8.04 43.90
N ARG A 218 19.84 7.74 43.08
CA ARG A 218 19.67 6.44 42.42
C ARG A 218 20.23 6.53 41.01
N THR A 219 21.55 6.53 40.91
CA THR A 219 22.29 6.37 39.65
C THR A 219 23.05 5.06 39.69
#